data_AF-A0A349J523-F1
#
_entry.id   AF-A0A349J523-F1
#
_cell.length_a   1.000
_cell.length_b   1.000
_cell.length_c   1.000
_cell.angle_alpha   90.00
_cell.angle_beta   90.00
_cell.angle_gamma   90.00
#
_symmetry.space_group_name_H-M   'P 1'
#
loop_
_entity.id
_entity.type
_entity.pdbx_description
1 polymer ?
#
loop_
_entity_poly.entity_id
_entity_poly.type
_entity_poly.pdbx_seq_one_letter_code
_entity_poly.pdbx_strand_id
1 'polypeptide(L)'
;MEAQCERRHGVCYCQKACRNQRELVSTIMDRLVLFRVGLGLLLLVSIVSLLPYSIAAQNSRDERVLGDSGLPLPRFVAISEKQANMRRGPGEDYPLLYQYRRQGLPMEVVAEYGQWRQVRDHEGGEGWMHARLLRASRHVIIRQAANALPLRNGANIGAGVVALVQSGALARLKECAETWCEIEAQGYRGWLQRDNLWGVYPFERLD
;
A
#
# COMPACT_ATOMS: atom_id res chain seq x y z
N MET A 1 -10.36 -14.00 78.65
CA MET A 1 -10.43 -15.32 79.30
C MET A 1 -11.85 -15.48 79.78
N GLU A 2 -12.72 -16.00 78.93
CA GLU A 2 -14.10 -16.38 79.26
C GLU A 2 -14.45 -17.53 78.31
N ALA A 3 -14.81 -18.68 78.87
CA ALA A 3 -15.14 -19.89 78.12
C ALA A 3 -16.66 -20.00 78.04
N GLN A 4 -17.24 -19.88 76.84
CA GLN A 4 -18.64 -20.17 76.62
C GLN A 4 -18.82 -21.69 76.48
N CYS A 5 -19.65 -22.27 77.35
CA CYS A 5 -20.01 -23.68 77.36
C CYS A 5 -21.51 -23.79 77.06
N GLU A 6 -21.86 -24.44 75.95
CA GLU A 6 -23.25 -24.61 75.52
C GLU A 6 -23.73 -26.04 75.81
N ARG A 7 -24.96 -26.19 76.32
CA ARG A 7 -25.54 -27.47 76.78
C ARG A 7 -26.53 -28.00 75.73
N ARG A 8 -26.22 -29.15 75.10
CA ARG A 8 -27.19 -29.94 74.32
C ARG A 8 -27.26 -31.36 74.85
N HIS A 9 -28.47 -31.89 75.00
CA HIS A 9 -28.76 -33.29 75.36
C HIS A 9 -28.00 -33.82 76.59
N GLY A 10 -27.91 -33.02 77.66
CA GLY A 10 -27.42 -33.49 78.96
C GLY A 10 -25.92 -33.73 79.09
N VAL A 11 -25.10 -33.39 78.08
CA VAL A 11 -23.63 -33.54 78.13
C VAL A 11 -22.96 -32.19 77.86
N CYS A 12 -22.00 -31.79 78.70
CA CYS A 12 -21.18 -30.59 78.49
C CYS A 12 -19.95 -30.93 77.64
N TYR A 13 -19.77 -30.24 76.51
CA TYR A 13 -18.54 -30.30 75.71
C TYR A 13 -17.74 -29.01 75.85
N CYS A 14 -16.48 -29.14 76.27
CA CYS A 14 -15.49 -28.06 76.25
C CYS A 14 -14.53 -28.29 75.08
N GLN A 15 -14.63 -27.46 74.03
CA GLN A 15 -13.76 -27.57 72.87
C GLN A 15 -12.40 -26.90 73.16
N LYS A 16 -11.37 -27.72 73.39
CA LYS A 16 -9.98 -27.25 73.47
C LYS A 16 -9.53 -26.74 72.10
N ALA A 17 -8.95 -25.54 72.12
CA ALA A 17 -8.35 -24.88 70.98
C ALA A 17 -7.31 -25.78 70.27
N CYS A 18 -7.48 -25.95 68.95
CA CYS A 18 -6.42 -26.41 68.05
C CYS A 18 -6.11 -25.27 67.06
N ARG A 19 -5.47 -24.21 67.59
CA ARG A 19 -4.98 -23.06 66.83
C ARG A 19 -3.50 -23.24 66.56
N ASN A 20 -3.07 -24.26 65.80
CA ASN A 20 -1.65 -24.30 65.39
C ASN A 20 -1.28 -25.26 64.24
N GLN A 21 -1.98 -25.27 63.10
CA GLN A 21 -1.46 -25.96 61.89
C GLN A 21 -1.71 -25.29 60.54
N ARG A 22 -2.48 -24.19 60.45
CA ARG A 22 -2.80 -23.56 59.15
C ARG A 22 -1.83 -22.47 58.68
N GLU A 23 -1.02 -21.88 59.55
CA GLU A 23 -0.21 -20.71 59.17
C GLU A 23 1.15 -21.04 58.53
N LEU A 24 1.69 -22.24 58.74
CA LEU A 24 3.01 -22.62 58.21
C LEU A 24 3.00 -23.00 56.72
N VAL A 25 1.86 -23.40 56.17
CA VAL A 25 1.77 -23.89 54.77
C VAL A 25 1.53 -22.75 53.78
N SER A 26 0.83 -21.68 54.17
CA SER A 26 0.52 -20.56 53.25
C SER A 26 1.75 -19.73 52.88
N THR A 27 2.67 -19.49 53.83
CA THR A 27 3.84 -18.63 53.59
C THR A 27 4.87 -19.27 52.66
N ILE A 28 4.97 -20.60 52.64
CA ILE A 28 5.88 -21.34 51.75
C ILE A 28 5.31 -21.40 50.33
N MET A 29 3.99 -21.60 50.20
CA MET A 29 3.31 -21.67 48.91
C MET A 29 3.29 -20.31 48.18
N ASP A 30 3.07 -19.21 48.90
CA ASP A 30 3.09 -17.85 48.32
C ASP A 30 4.48 -17.42 47.84
N ARG A 31 5.53 -17.76 48.59
CA ARG A 31 6.93 -17.48 48.18
C ARG A 31 7.34 -18.29 46.95
N LEU A 32 6.88 -19.54 46.81
CA LEU A 32 7.13 -20.34 45.61
C LEU A 32 6.37 -19.85 44.37
N VAL A 33 5.12 -19.38 44.55
CA VAL A 33 4.31 -18.84 43.44
C VAL A 33 4.89 -17.51 42.94
N LEU A 34 5.27 -16.59 43.85
CA LEU A 34 5.92 -15.34 43.48
C LEU A 34 7.26 -15.57 42.77
N PHE A 35 8.04 -16.56 43.22
CA PHE A 35 9.31 -16.91 42.57
C PHE A 35 9.10 -17.52 41.17
N ARG A 36 8.09 -18.36 40.98
CA ARG A 36 7.74 -18.97 39.67
C ARG A 36 7.20 -17.95 38.67
N VAL A 37 6.35 -17.02 39.13
CA VAL A 37 5.82 -15.94 38.29
C VAL A 37 6.93 -14.94 37.92
N GLY A 38 7.80 -14.59 38.87
CA GLY A 38 8.97 -13.73 38.62
C GLY A 38 9.97 -14.34 37.64
N LEU A 39 10.28 -15.63 37.79
CA LEU A 39 11.17 -16.35 36.87
C LEU A 39 10.56 -16.47 35.46
N GLY A 40 9.25 -16.71 35.36
CA GLY A 40 8.53 -16.77 34.07
C GLY A 40 8.49 -15.42 33.35
N LEU A 41 8.27 -14.32 34.07
CA LEU A 41 8.31 -12.96 33.52
C LEU A 41 9.72 -12.56 33.06
N LEU A 42 10.76 -12.90 33.83
CA LEU A 42 12.15 -12.64 33.45
C LEU A 42 12.56 -13.42 32.19
N LEU A 43 12.16 -14.69 32.09
CA LEU A 43 12.39 -15.51 30.89
C LEU A 43 11.67 -14.93 29.65
N LEU A 44 10.43 -14.48 29.78
CA LEU A 44 9.67 -13.88 28.68
C LEU A 44 10.30 -12.56 28.19
N VAL A 45 10.77 -11.70 29.10
CA VAL A 45 11.44 -10.44 28.72
C VAL A 45 12.78 -10.72 28.04
N SER A 46 13.56 -11.70 28.52
CA SER A 46 14.82 -12.11 27.88
C SER A 46 14.61 -12.66 26.47
N ILE A 47 13.55 -13.45 26.24
CA ILE A 47 13.23 -14.00 24.92
C ILE A 47 12.84 -12.88 23.94
N VAL A 48 12.05 -11.90 24.38
CA VAL A 48 11.66 -10.75 23.53
C VAL A 48 12.86 -9.85 23.18
N SER A 49 13.82 -9.69 24.10
CA SER A 49 15.04 -8.91 23.83
C SER A 49 16.05 -9.59 22.89
N LEU A 50 15.92 -10.90 22.66
CA LEU A 50 16.73 -11.65 21.70
C LEU A 50 16.09 -11.71 20.31
N LEU A 51 14.87 -11.18 20.15
CA LEU A 51 14.26 -11.04 18.83
C LEU A 51 14.97 -9.91 18.09
N PRO A 52 15.58 -10.17 16.93
CA PRO A 52 16.08 -9.11 16.08
C PRO A 52 14.87 -8.29 15.61
N TYR A 53 14.67 -7.11 16.21
CA TYR A 53 13.81 -6.08 15.65
C TYR A 53 14.47 -5.59 14.37
N SER A 54 14.22 -6.29 13.26
CA SER A 54 14.57 -5.83 11.94
C SER A 54 13.70 -4.63 11.59
N ILE A 55 14.11 -3.44 12.00
CA ILE A 55 13.64 -2.20 11.39
C ILE A 55 14.31 -2.16 10.02
N ALA A 56 13.73 -2.85 9.05
CA ALA A 56 14.04 -2.59 7.65
C ALA A 56 13.50 -1.19 7.32
N ALA A 57 14.33 -0.17 7.57
CA ALA A 57 14.12 1.14 7.00
C ALA A 57 14.23 1.00 5.48
N GLN A 58 13.10 0.72 4.83
CA GLN A 58 13.02 0.64 3.38
C GLN A 58 13.07 2.05 2.78
N ASN A 59 14.27 2.62 2.74
CA ASN A 59 14.58 3.63 1.74
C ASN A 59 14.65 2.87 0.40
N SER A 60 13.49 2.70 -0.26
CA SER A 60 13.41 2.14 -1.60
C SER A 60 14.09 3.12 -2.57
N ARG A 61 15.42 3.00 -2.71
CA ARG A 61 16.08 3.53 -3.90
C ARG A 61 15.45 2.80 -5.07
N ASP A 62 14.81 3.56 -5.94
CA ASP A 62 14.24 3.04 -7.18
C ASP A 62 15.36 2.37 -7.99
N GLU A 63 15.36 1.03 -8.04
CA GLU A 63 16.43 0.21 -8.63
C GLU A 63 16.39 0.21 -10.17
N ARG A 64 15.47 0.97 -10.76
CA ARG A 64 15.34 1.10 -12.21
C ARG A 64 16.60 1.71 -12.85
N VAL A 65 16.95 1.18 -14.02
CA VAL A 65 18.03 1.71 -14.85
C VAL A 65 17.71 3.14 -15.25
N LEU A 66 18.68 4.04 -15.12
CA LEU A 66 18.54 5.42 -15.58
C LEU A 66 18.83 5.52 -17.08
N GLY A 67 17.99 6.24 -17.82
CA GLY A 67 18.25 6.59 -19.21
C GLY A 67 19.16 7.81 -19.37
N ASP A 68 19.40 8.23 -20.61
CA ASP A 68 20.23 9.40 -20.96
C ASP A 68 19.79 10.71 -20.26
N SER A 69 18.52 10.85 -19.87
CA SER A 69 18.04 11.99 -19.07
C SER A 69 18.34 11.91 -17.58
N GLY A 70 18.92 10.81 -17.10
CA GLY A 70 19.05 10.54 -15.67
C GLY A 70 17.72 10.18 -14.97
N LEU A 71 16.66 9.92 -15.74
CA LEU A 71 15.36 9.49 -15.24
C LEU A 71 15.23 7.96 -15.35
N PRO A 72 14.49 7.31 -14.43
CA PRO A 72 14.34 5.87 -14.43
C PRO A 72 13.57 5.39 -15.67
N LEU A 73 13.91 4.18 -16.10
CA LEU A 73 13.25 3.44 -17.17
C LEU A 73 12.75 2.08 -16.66
N PRO A 74 11.55 1.63 -17.09
CA PRO A 74 10.58 2.38 -17.89
C PRO A 74 9.80 3.38 -17.03
N ARG A 75 9.16 4.38 -17.65
CA ARG A 75 8.30 5.34 -16.94
C ARG A 75 7.19 5.92 -17.81
N PHE A 76 6.11 6.36 -17.17
CA PHE A 76 5.03 7.05 -17.88
C PHE A 76 5.26 8.55 -18.00
N VAL A 77 4.96 9.06 -19.19
CA VAL A 77 4.88 10.48 -19.55
C VAL A 77 3.59 10.72 -20.32
N ALA A 78 3.31 11.95 -20.71
CA ALA A 78 2.18 12.27 -21.58
C ALA A 78 2.58 13.19 -22.73
N ILE A 79 1.86 13.10 -23.84
CA ILE A 79 1.99 14.02 -24.98
C ILE A 79 1.62 15.44 -24.54
N SER A 80 2.52 16.40 -24.73
CA SER A 80 2.25 17.81 -24.41
C SER A 80 1.78 18.64 -25.59
N GLU A 81 2.04 18.20 -26.82
CA GLU A 81 1.76 18.96 -28.04
C GLU A 81 0.46 18.52 -28.71
N LYS A 82 -0.19 19.45 -29.43
CA LYS A 82 -1.43 19.16 -30.18
C LYS A 82 -1.23 18.11 -31.26
N GLN A 83 -0.01 18.01 -31.79
CA GLN A 83 0.41 17.01 -32.74
C GLN A 83 1.76 16.44 -32.30
N ALA A 84 1.87 15.12 -32.28
CA ALA A 84 3.10 14.45 -31.88
C ALA A 84 3.36 13.26 -32.80
N ASN A 85 4.54 13.25 -33.42
CA ASN A 85 4.93 12.22 -34.37
C ASN A 85 5.71 11.12 -33.66
N MET A 86 5.32 9.87 -33.91
CA MET A 86 6.11 8.68 -33.61
C MET A 86 6.76 8.19 -34.89
N ARG A 87 8.04 7.86 -34.81
CA ARG A 87 8.88 7.42 -35.93
C ARG A 87 9.45 6.04 -35.68
N ARG A 88 9.91 5.39 -36.75
CA ARG A 88 10.54 4.07 -36.66
C ARG A 88 11.90 4.07 -35.93
N GLY A 89 12.62 5.19 -35.94
CA GLY A 89 13.94 5.31 -35.33
C GLY A 89 14.18 6.69 -34.70
N PRO A 90 15.28 6.85 -33.93
CA PRO A 90 15.60 8.06 -33.19
C PRO A 90 16.23 9.14 -34.07
N GLY A 91 15.45 9.68 -35.01
CA GLY A 91 15.90 10.71 -35.94
C GLY A 91 14.78 11.26 -36.82
N GLU A 92 14.97 12.47 -37.36
CA GLU A 92 13.96 13.10 -38.22
C GLU A 92 13.83 12.45 -39.61
N ASP A 93 14.87 11.74 -40.05
CA ASP A 93 14.92 11.06 -41.35
C ASP A 93 14.17 9.71 -41.35
N TYR A 94 13.84 9.19 -40.16
CA TYR A 94 13.09 7.94 -40.05
C TYR A 94 11.61 8.14 -40.39
N PRO A 95 10.97 7.19 -41.08
CA PRO A 95 9.56 7.31 -41.46
C PRO A 95 8.65 7.42 -40.24
N LEU A 96 7.56 8.18 -40.38
CA LEU A 96 6.50 8.26 -39.38
C LEU A 96 5.75 6.92 -39.33
N LEU A 97 5.50 6.45 -38.12
CA LEU A 97 4.60 5.33 -37.85
C LEU A 97 3.19 5.86 -37.53
N TYR A 98 3.12 6.86 -36.65
CA TYR A 98 1.86 7.45 -36.19
C TYR A 98 2.02 8.96 -35.99
N GLN A 99 0.92 9.69 -36.18
CA GLN A 99 0.77 11.09 -35.76
C GLN A 99 -0.40 11.20 -34.78
N TYR A 100 -0.08 11.35 -33.51
CA TYR A 100 -1.08 11.57 -32.47
C TYR A 100 -1.57 13.01 -32.50
N ARG A 101 -2.88 13.20 -32.30
CA ARG A 101 -3.54 14.51 -32.30
C ARG A 101 -4.22 14.86 -30.97
N ARG A 102 -3.92 14.10 -29.92
CA ARG A 102 -4.56 14.23 -28.61
C ARG A 102 -3.49 14.47 -27.55
N GLN A 103 -3.51 15.68 -26.99
CA GLN A 103 -2.71 16.02 -25.81
C GLN A 103 -3.12 15.19 -24.60
N GLY A 104 -2.17 14.98 -23.70
CA GLY A 104 -2.37 14.23 -22.48
C GLY A 104 -2.38 12.71 -22.67
N LEU A 105 -2.33 12.19 -23.90
CA LEU A 105 -2.22 10.75 -24.12
C LEU A 105 -0.98 10.21 -23.39
N PRO A 106 -1.16 9.24 -22.47
CA PRO A 106 -0.04 8.66 -21.77
C PRO A 106 0.83 7.85 -22.74
N MET A 107 2.13 7.80 -22.45
CA MET A 107 3.14 7.04 -23.19
C MET A 107 4.11 6.42 -22.20
N GLU A 108 4.46 5.15 -22.38
CA GLU A 108 5.48 4.47 -21.60
C GLU A 108 6.84 4.65 -22.29
N VAL A 109 7.75 5.41 -21.69
CA VAL A 109 9.14 5.48 -22.15
C VAL A 109 9.86 4.20 -21.71
N VAL A 110 10.33 3.42 -22.68
CA VAL A 110 11.04 2.15 -22.45
C VAL A 110 12.54 2.27 -22.69
N ALA A 111 12.98 3.19 -23.54
CA ALA A 111 14.39 3.45 -23.82
C ALA A 111 14.65 4.90 -24.24
N GLU A 112 15.92 5.28 -24.24
CA GLU A 112 16.40 6.64 -24.50
C GLU A 112 17.57 6.61 -25.47
N TYR A 113 17.63 7.60 -26.35
CA TYR A 113 18.78 7.86 -27.21
C TYR A 113 18.89 9.36 -27.50
N GLY A 114 19.79 10.05 -26.80
CA GLY A 114 19.91 11.50 -26.87
C GLY A 114 18.59 12.21 -26.59
N GLN A 115 18.08 12.95 -27.59
CA GLN A 115 16.80 13.67 -27.51
C GLN A 115 15.57 12.83 -27.88
N TRP A 116 15.75 11.53 -28.11
CA TRP A 116 14.69 10.61 -28.51
C TRP A 116 14.30 9.68 -27.37
N ARG A 117 13.01 9.36 -27.34
CA ARG A 117 12.38 8.43 -26.40
C ARG A 117 11.74 7.33 -27.19
N GLN A 118 12.18 6.09 -26.97
CA GLN A 118 11.41 4.95 -27.43
C GLN A 118 10.22 4.82 -26.50
N VAL A 119 9.03 4.90 -27.06
CA VAL A 119 7.77 4.87 -26.34
C VAL A 119 6.93 3.68 -26.76
N ARG A 120 6.10 3.20 -25.83
CA ARG A 120 5.00 2.29 -26.08
C ARG A 120 3.68 2.99 -25.76
N ASP A 121 2.70 2.87 -26.64
CA ASP A 121 1.35 3.39 -26.40
C ASP A 121 0.42 2.35 -25.76
N HIS A 122 -0.82 2.74 -25.46
CA HIS A 122 -1.82 1.89 -24.83
C HIS A 122 -2.32 0.72 -25.69
N GLU A 123 -2.09 0.76 -27.01
CA GLU A 123 -2.43 -0.32 -27.94
C GLU A 123 -1.24 -1.28 -28.15
N GLY A 124 -0.08 -0.99 -27.54
CA GLY A 124 1.15 -1.76 -27.67
C GLY A 124 2.02 -1.34 -28.84
N GLY A 125 1.68 -0.27 -29.55
CA GLY A 125 2.50 0.31 -30.62
C GLY A 125 3.78 0.89 -30.05
N GLU A 126 4.92 0.59 -30.68
CA GLU A 126 6.24 1.07 -30.26
C GLU A 126 6.94 1.90 -31.34
N GLY A 127 7.69 2.91 -30.90
CA GLY A 127 8.51 3.73 -31.78
C GLY A 127 9.16 4.89 -31.05
N TRP A 128 9.73 5.83 -31.80
CA TRP A 128 10.54 6.91 -31.26
C TRP A 128 9.83 8.26 -31.37
N MET A 129 9.81 9.01 -30.26
CA MET A 129 9.30 10.38 -30.21
C MET A 129 10.40 11.32 -29.72
N HIS A 130 10.43 12.54 -30.26
CA HIS A 130 11.34 13.57 -29.77
C HIS A 130 10.90 14.03 -28.37
N ALA A 131 11.83 14.16 -27.43
CA ALA A 131 11.56 14.44 -26.02
C ALA A 131 10.69 15.69 -25.80
N ARG A 132 10.90 16.75 -26.60
CA ARG A 132 10.07 17.99 -26.61
C ARG A 132 8.55 17.77 -26.73
N LEU A 133 8.11 16.64 -27.28
CA LEU A 133 6.70 16.30 -27.48
C LEU A 133 6.06 15.70 -26.22
N LEU A 134 6.87 15.39 -25.21
CA LEU A 134 6.51 14.61 -24.03
C LEU A 134 6.79 15.43 -22.76
N ARG A 135 5.95 15.27 -21.74
CA ARG A 135 6.17 15.84 -20.40
C ARG A 135 5.85 14.82 -19.33
N ALA A 136 6.45 15.00 -18.15
CA ALA A 136 6.26 14.11 -17.00
C ALA A 136 4.87 14.18 -16.34
N SER A 137 3.89 14.82 -16.98
CA SER A 137 2.52 14.91 -16.47
C SER A 137 1.84 13.54 -16.50
N ARG A 138 1.24 13.15 -15.38
CA ARG A 138 0.65 11.82 -15.21
C ARG A 138 -0.80 11.79 -15.67
N HIS A 139 -1.03 11.02 -16.72
CA HIS A 139 -2.34 10.77 -17.30
C HIS A 139 -2.56 9.26 -17.39
N VAL A 140 -3.82 8.88 -17.43
CA VAL A 140 -4.25 7.50 -17.61
C VAL A 140 -5.31 7.42 -18.68
N ILE A 141 -5.36 6.28 -19.36
CA ILE A 141 -6.48 5.89 -20.20
C ILE A 141 -7.23 4.75 -19.54
N ILE A 142 -8.55 4.82 -19.58
CA ILE A 142 -9.40 3.78 -19.02
C ILE A 142 -9.37 2.61 -20.00
N ARG A 143 -9.02 1.42 -19.49
CA ARG A 143 -8.92 0.20 -20.28
C ARG A 143 -10.29 -0.23 -20.81
N GLN A 144 -10.27 -1.13 -21.78
CA GLN A 144 -11.49 -1.72 -22.32
C GLN A 144 -12.21 -2.52 -21.23
N ALA A 145 -13.47 -2.16 -21.00
CA ALA A 145 -14.40 -2.85 -20.11
C ALA A 145 -15.72 -3.11 -20.85
N ALA A 146 -16.47 -4.12 -20.39
CA ALA A 146 -17.77 -4.47 -20.98
C ALA A 146 -18.83 -3.37 -20.82
N ASN A 147 -18.74 -2.60 -19.73
CA ASN A 147 -19.65 -1.51 -19.40
C ASN A 147 -18.86 -0.30 -18.90
N ALA A 148 -19.53 0.85 -18.83
CA ALA A 148 -18.99 2.02 -18.15
C ALA A 148 -18.65 1.68 -16.70
N LEU A 149 -17.50 2.17 -16.23
CA LEU A 149 -17.00 1.89 -14.89
C LEU A 149 -17.45 2.98 -13.91
N PRO A 150 -17.87 2.63 -12.69
CA PRO A 150 -18.24 3.60 -11.68
C PRO A 150 -17.00 4.30 -11.13
N LEU A 151 -16.93 5.62 -11.30
CA LEU A 151 -16.01 6.48 -10.55
C LEU A 151 -16.60 6.72 -9.17
N ARG A 152 -15.81 6.46 -8.12
CA ARG A 152 -16.31 6.45 -6.74
C ARG A 152 -15.79 7.62 -5.91
N ASN A 153 -16.51 8.03 -4.87
CA ASN A 153 -16.05 9.07 -3.94
C ASN A 153 -15.07 8.58 -2.86
N GLY A 154 -14.63 7.32 -2.93
CA GLY A 154 -13.62 6.76 -2.03
C GLY A 154 -12.96 5.51 -2.61
N ALA A 155 -11.77 5.18 -2.09
CA ALA A 155 -10.93 4.06 -2.50
C ALA A 155 -11.44 2.68 -2.01
N ASN A 156 -12.73 2.38 -2.22
CA ASN A 156 -13.31 1.09 -1.89
C ASN A 156 -14.56 0.79 -2.74
N ILE A 157 -14.93 -0.48 -2.85
CA ILE A 157 -16.03 -0.93 -3.73
C ILE A 157 -17.42 -0.49 -3.25
N GLY A 158 -17.59 -0.19 -1.96
CA GLY A 158 -18.85 0.25 -1.36
C GLY A 158 -19.08 1.77 -1.44
N ALA A 159 -18.07 2.53 -1.85
CA ALA A 159 -18.14 3.98 -1.94
C ALA A 159 -19.16 4.44 -3.00
N GLY A 160 -19.78 5.60 -2.75
CA GLY A 160 -20.82 6.15 -3.62
C GLY A 160 -20.27 6.47 -5.02
N VAL A 161 -21.12 6.26 -6.04
CA VAL A 161 -20.77 6.54 -7.44
C VAL A 161 -20.99 8.02 -7.73
N VAL A 162 -19.96 8.69 -8.25
CA VAL A 162 -20.01 10.12 -8.62
C VAL A 162 -20.12 10.34 -10.13
N ALA A 163 -19.66 9.38 -10.93
CA ALA A 163 -19.76 9.41 -12.39
C ALA A 163 -19.62 8.00 -12.96
N LEU A 164 -19.97 7.85 -14.24
CA LEU A 164 -19.65 6.67 -15.03
C LEU A 164 -18.61 7.03 -16.09
N VAL A 165 -17.57 6.22 -16.21
CA VAL A 165 -16.44 6.48 -17.11
C VAL A 165 -16.34 5.39 -18.16
N GLN A 166 -16.26 5.79 -19.42
CA GLN A 166 -16.21 4.88 -20.58
C GLN A 166 -14.78 4.41 -20.87
N SER A 167 -14.65 3.25 -21.52
CA SER A 167 -13.40 2.76 -22.11
C SER A 167 -12.77 3.82 -23.03
N GLY A 168 -11.44 3.97 -22.99
CA GLY A 168 -10.71 4.94 -23.81
C GLY A 168 -10.83 6.40 -23.33
N ALA A 169 -11.55 6.66 -22.24
CA ALA A 169 -11.56 7.97 -21.60
C ALA A 169 -10.15 8.34 -21.13
N LEU A 170 -9.77 9.59 -21.33
CA LEU A 170 -8.51 10.15 -20.85
C LEU A 170 -8.77 10.88 -19.54
N ALA A 171 -7.95 10.61 -18.54
CA ALA A 171 -8.03 11.26 -17.25
C ALA A 171 -6.64 11.67 -16.74
N ARG A 172 -6.61 12.68 -15.87
CA ARG A 172 -5.39 13.02 -15.14
C ARG A 172 -5.30 12.18 -13.88
N LEU A 173 -4.12 11.63 -13.62
CA LEU A 173 -3.83 10.89 -12.40
C LEU A 173 -3.52 11.88 -11.27
N LYS A 174 -4.13 11.68 -10.11
CA LYS A 174 -3.92 12.51 -8.93
C LYS A 174 -3.08 11.78 -7.90
N GLU A 175 -3.62 10.68 -7.43
CA GLU A 175 -3.10 9.88 -6.33
C GLU A 175 -3.30 8.40 -6.71
N CYS A 176 -2.39 7.55 -6.26
CA CYS A 176 -2.53 6.10 -6.40
C CYS A 176 -2.05 5.43 -5.12
N ALA A 177 -3.01 4.95 -4.33
CA ALA A 177 -2.79 4.20 -3.11
C ALA A 177 -3.20 2.74 -3.32
N GLU A 178 -2.27 1.82 -3.04
CA GLU A 178 -2.49 0.36 -3.06
C GLU A 178 -3.05 -0.23 -4.34
N THR A 179 -4.37 -0.30 -4.51
CA THR A 179 -5.06 -0.85 -5.69
C THR A 179 -6.06 0.15 -6.29
N TRP A 180 -6.12 1.36 -5.73
CA TRP A 180 -7.02 2.42 -6.14
C TRP A 180 -6.21 3.62 -6.61
N CYS A 181 -6.76 4.31 -7.59
CA CYS A 181 -6.21 5.54 -8.10
C CYS A 181 -7.30 6.58 -8.20
N GLU A 182 -7.01 7.76 -7.66
CA GLU A 182 -7.84 8.91 -7.84
C GLU A 182 -7.51 9.58 -9.18
N ILE A 183 -8.55 9.77 -9.98
CA ILE A 183 -8.46 10.36 -11.31
C ILE A 183 -9.39 11.56 -11.42
N GLU A 184 -9.04 12.48 -12.31
CA GLU A 184 -9.88 13.62 -12.69
C GLU A 184 -10.14 13.58 -14.20
N ALA A 185 -11.42 13.49 -14.58
CA ALA A 185 -11.86 13.47 -15.97
C ALA A 185 -13.04 14.42 -16.16
N GLN A 186 -12.90 15.40 -17.05
CA GLN A 186 -13.96 16.37 -17.40
C GLN A 186 -14.61 17.04 -16.18
N GLY A 187 -13.82 17.36 -15.14
CA GLY A 187 -14.29 18.00 -13.91
C GLY A 187 -14.85 17.04 -12.85
N TYR A 188 -15.03 15.76 -13.16
CA TYR A 188 -15.35 14.73 -12.17
C TYR A 188 -14.07 14.18 -11.56
N ARG A 189 -14.03 14.14 -10.23
CA ARG A 189 -12.92 13.58 -9.45
C ARG A 189 -13.43 12.39 -8.64
N GLY A 190 -12.66 11.30 -8.64
CA GLY A 190 -12.96 10.15 -7.81
C GLY A 190 -12.01 8.99 -8.07
N TRP A 191 -12.33 7.85 -7.47
CA TRP A 191 -11.47 6.69 -7.36
C TRP A 191 -11.92 5.58 -8.30
N LEU A 192 -10.94 4.97 -8.97
CA LEU A 192 -11.10 3.79 -9.80
C LEU A 192 -10.04 2.76 -9.42
N GLN A 193 -10.37 1.47 -9.56
CA GLN A 193 -9.37 0.42 -9.38
C GLN A 193 -8.25 0.56 -10.43
N ARG A 194 -7.01 0.38 -9.99
CA ARG A 194 -5.79 0.54 -10.79
C ARG A 194 -5.79 -0.36 -12.02
N ASP A 195 -6.30 -1.57 -11.92
CA ASP A 195 -6.31 -2.54 -13.03
C ASP A 195 -7.18 -2.09 -14.21
N ASN A 196 -8.08 -1.12 -14.00
CA ASN A 196 -8.86 -0.51 -15.07
C ASN A 196 -8.12 0.64 -15.78
N LEU A 197 -6.88 0.94 -15.38
CA LEU A 197 -6.11 2.07 -15.89
C LEU A 197 -4.86 1.59 -16.62
N TRP A 198 -4.51 2.29 -17.69
CA TRP A 198 -3.21 2.24 -18.33
C TRP A 198 -2.54 3.61 -18.19
N GLY A 199 -1.23 3.67 -17.91
CA GLY A 199 -0.53 4.90 -17.50
C GLY A 199 -0.03 4.91 -16.04
N VAL A 200 -0.21 3.79 -15.33
CA VAL A 200 0.22 3.57 -13.95
C VAL A 200 0.70 2.13 -13.79
N TYR A 201 1.80 1.92 -13.05
CA TYR A 201 2.31 0.58 -12.78
C TYR A 201 1.67 -0.03 -11.52
N PRO A 202 1.56 -1.37 -11.44
CA PRO A 202 1.05 -2.05 -10.25
C PRO A 202 1.83 -1.74 -8.96
N PHE A 203 3.14 -1.49 -9.07
CA PHE A 203 4.03 -1.24 -7.92
C PHE A 203 4.20 0.24 -7.57
N GLU A 204 3.64 1.14 -8.38
CA GLU A 204 3.86 2.57 -8.22
C GLU A 204 2.92 3.16 -7.16
N ARG A 205 3.50 3.98 -6.27
CA ARG A 205 2.77 4.82 -5.31
C ARG A 205 2.91 6.28 -5.72
N LEU A 206 1.78 6.98 -5.75
CA LEU A 206 1.72 8.40 -6.06
C LEU A 206 0.94 9.08 -4.95
N ASP A 207 1.62 9.97 -4.24
CA ASP A 207 1.09 10.78 -3.14
C ASP A 207 0.88 12.24 -3.59
#